data_AF-A0A353T9K0-F1
#
_entry.id   AF-A0A353T9K0-F1
#
_cell.length_a   1.000
_cell.length_b   1.000
_cell.length_c   1.000
_cell.angle_alpha   90.00
_cell.angle_beta   90.00
_cell.angle_gamma   90.00
#
_symmetry.space_group_name_H-M   'P 1'
#
loop_
_entity.id
_entity.type
_entity.pdbx_description
1 polymer ?
#
loop_
_entity_poly.entity_id
_entity_poly.type
_entity_poly.pdbx_seq_one_letter_code
_entity_poly.pdbx_strand_id
1 'polypeptide(L)'
;MKKVIAIMVVLTLVLATASKGADSPKGGSVAKGEGFRIDVPTFDVRLKQGETQSIAIKLQRGESFKQDVKLQIKAAQGISIDPAKVLVKGSDIPEVQLAIMVPKDAAIGDYVVNVIGTPETGEPTSVEFKVKVLAMDVVPAVQSEPGKSAAEPMRKCTAGDMNKSMAGCMKTCQANMEDIAAAKAAVIAAIAAIDKGDTATAKIEMEKADKLLSNVHKGMKENMQKMPCSNAKCPIEGKLIDRMDCSNELTRMHKGMKVGFCCAACPPAWDNLTDGQKDDKLKDAMPSKD
;
A
#
# COMPACT_ATOMS: atom_id res chain seq x y z
N MET A 1 -54.59 -1.87 -12.01
CA MET A 1 -54.97 -2.42 -10.68
C MET A 1 -53.76 -2.35 -9.77
N LYS A 2 -53.86 -1.51 -8.74
CA LYS A 2 -52.82 -1.24 -7.73
C LYS A 2 -52.81 -2.41 -6.73
N LYS A 3 -51.65 -2.96 -6.40
CA LYS A 3 -51.46 -3.70 -5.15
C LYS A 3 -50.34 -3.02 -4.36
N VAL A 4 -50.76 -2.29 -3.34
CA VAL A 4 -49.93 -1.70 -2.30
C VAL A 4 -49.71 -2.80 -1.28
N ILE A 5 -48.46 -3.18 -1.02
CA ILE A 5 -48.09 -4.05 0.10
C ILE A 5 -47.35 -3.17 1.10
N ALA A 6 -48.03 -2.88 2.21
CA ALA A 6 -47.47 -2.26 3.39
C ALA A 6 -46.76 -3.35 4.21
N ILE A 7 -45.46 -3.18 4.49
CA ILE A 7 -44.70 -4.01 5.43
C ILE A 7 -44.26 -3.09 6.57
N MET A 8 -44.83 -3.35 7.76
CA MET A 8 -44.42 -2.76 9.02
C MET A 8 -43.03 -3.26 9.40
N VAL A 9 -42.08 -2.34 9.55
CA VAL A 9 -40.79 -2.59 10.20
C VAL A 9 -40.94 -2.27 11.68
N VAL A 10 -41.00 -3.31 12.51
CA VAL A 10 -40.85 -3.19 13.96
C VAL A 10 -39.35 -3.19 14.26
N LEU A 11 -38.81 -2.01 14.55
CA LEU A 11 -37.42 -1.81 14.95
C LEU A 11 -37.35 -1.79 16.47
N THR A 12 -37.16 -2.97 17.08
CA THR A 12 -36.81 -3.10 18.50
C THR A 12 -35.30 -2.97 18.66
N LEU A 13 -34.88 -1.84 19.21
CA LEU A 13 -33.50 -1.52 19.55
C LEU A 13 -33.18 -2.08 20.95
N VAL A 14 -32.36 -3.12 21.03
CA VAL A 14 -31.78 -3.59 22.29
C VAL A 14 -30.30 -3.20 22.29
N LEU A 15 -29.97 -2.20 23.10
CA LEU A 15 -28.61 -1.82 23.45
C LEU A 15 -28.18 -2.57 24.71
N ALA A 16 -27.18 -3.44 24.59
CA ALA A 16 -26.37 -3.88 25.73
C ALA A 16 -24.93 -4.08 25.26
N THR A 17 -24.07 -3.15 25.67
CA THR A 17 -22.62 -3.13 25.44
C THR A 17 -21.90 -4.04 26.43
N ALA A 18 -21.06 -4.95 25.93
CA ALA A 18 -19.91 -5.47 26.66
C ALA A 18 -18.84 -5.93 25.65
N SER A 19 -17.72 -5.21 25.61
CA SER A 19 -16.56 -5.46 24.76
C SER A 19 -15.83 -6.76 25.14
N LYS A 20 -16.22 -7.86 24.50
CA LYS A 20 -15.44 -9.08 24.25
C LYS A 20 -15.45 -9.28 22.73
N GLY A 21 -14.37 -9.81 22.15
CA GLY A 21 -14.16 -9.90 20.69
C GLY A 21 -15.44 -10.20 19.92
N ALA A 22 -15.74 -9.39 18.90
CA ALA A 22 -17.03 -9.38 18.20
C ALA A 22 -17.16 -10.59 17.27
N ASP A 23 -17.22 -11.78 17.84
CA ASP A 23 -17.71 -12.95 17.13
C ASP A 23 -19.16 -12.66 16.73
N SER A 24 -19.41 -12.67 15.43
CA SER A 24 -20.76 -12.48 14.91
C SER A 24 -21.69 -13.60 15.38
N PRO A 25 -23.00 -13.31 15.57
CA PRO A 25 -23.99 -14.36 15.77
C PRO A 25 -23.89 -15.38 14.63
N LYS A 26 -24.03 -16.67 14.95
CA LYS A 26 -24.00 -17.72 13.93
C LYS A 26 -25.22 -17.55 13.00
N GLY A 27 -24.98 -17.33 11.71
CA GLY A 27 -26.02 -17.29 10.68
C GLY A 27 -26.30 -18.67 10.10
N GLY A 28 -27.51 -18.88 9.55
CA GLY A 28 -27.95 -20.17 9.00
C GLY A 28 -28.65 -21.10 10.01
N SER A 29 -28.87 -22.37 9.65
CA SER A 29 -29.55 -23.38 10.48
C SER A 29 -28.85 -23.54 11.84
N VAL A 30 -29.62 -23.51 12.93
CA VAL A 30 -29.13 -23.49 14.32
C VAL A 30 -28.53 -24.83 14.79
N ALA A 31 -28.59 -25.89 13.98
CA ALA A 31 -27.94 -27.16 14.32
C ALA A 31 -26.41 -27.03 14.33
N LYS A 32 -25.75 -27.79 15.20
CA LYS A 32 -24.29 -27.77 15.40
C LYS A 32 -23.61 -28.15 14.07
N GLY A 33 -22.81 -27.23 13.50
CA GLY A 33 -22.12 -27.43 12.22
C GLY A 33 -22.82 -26.90 10.95
N GLU A 34 -24.10 -26.49 11.02
CA GLU A 34 -24.90 -26.13 9.82
C GLU A 34 -25.00 -24.63 9.50
N GLY A 35 -24.04 -23.82 9.93
CA GLY A 35 -24.10 -22.37 9.69
C GLY A 35 -22.76 -21.76 9.40
N PHE A 36 -22.70 -20.44 9.38
CA PHE A 36 -21.48 -19.68 9.15
C PHE A 36 -21.36 -18.51 10.13
N ARG A 37 -20.15 -17.96 10.24
CA ARG A 37 -19.85 -16.72 10.94
C ARG A 37 -19.10 -15.77 10.01
N ILE A 38 -19.31 -14.49 10.18
CA ILE A 38 -18.55 -13.44 9.52
C ILE A 38 -17.47 -12.97 10.50
N ASP A 39 -16.22 -13.07 10.07
CA ASP A 39 -15.04 -12.68 10.81
C ASP A 39 -14.49 -11.39 10.18
N VAL A 40 -14.52 -10.32 10.96
CA VAL A 40 -14.12 -8.96 10.57
C VAL A 40 -12.88 -8.55 11.35
N PRO A 41 -12.05 -7.61 10.83
CA PRO A 41 -10.89 -7.11 11.57
C PRO A 41 -11.27 -6.67 12.99
N THR A 42 -10.59 -7.24 13.98
CA THR A 42 -10.82 -6.94 15.40
C THR A 42 -10.08 -5.69 15.87
N PHE A 43 -9.19 -5.14 15.04
CA PHE A 43 -8.45 -3.91 15.31
C PHE A 43 -9.13 -2.70 14.66
N ASP A 44 -8.96 -1.53 15.27
CA ASP A 44 -9.42 -0.27 14.70
C ASP A 44 -8.72 0.00 13.37
N VAL A 45 -9.48 0.00 12.27
CA VAL A 45 -8.98 0.38 10.95
C VAL A 45 -8.81 1.90 10.95
N ARG A 46 -7.57 2.39 10.85
CA ARG A 46 -7.25 3.83 10.88
C ARG A 46 -6.91 4.31 9.48
N LEU A 47 -7.73 5.20 8.94
CA LEU A 47 -7.58 5.74 7.59
C LEU A 47 -7.47 7.25 7.63
N LYS A 48 -6.64 7.82 6.77
CA LYS A 48 -6.60 9.25 6.55
C LYS A 48 -7.63 9.66 5.49
N GLN A 49 -8.08 10.91 5.56
CA GLN A 49 -8.85 11.53 4.48
C GLN A 49 -8.10 11.41 3.15
N GLY A 50 -8.80 10.98 2.09
CA GLY A 50 -8.22 10.76 0.76
C GLY A 50 -7.51 9.41 0.59
N GLU A 51 -7.45 8.58 1.63
CA GLU A 51 -6.82 7.25 1.58
C GLU A 51 -7.79 6.18 1.08
N THR A 52 -7.23 5.13 0.48
CA THR A 52 -7.94 3.90 0.14
C THR A 52 -7.18 2.72 0.73
N GLN A 53 -7.88 1.86 1.47
CA GLN A 53 -7.28 0.67 2.08
C GLN A 53 -8.12 -0.57 1.78
N SER A 54 -7.43 -1.66 1.45
CA SER A 54 -8.04 -2.97 1.30
C SER A 54 -8.08 -3.69 2.65
N ILE A 55 -9.24 -4.22 3.01
CA ILE A 55 -9.42 -5.11 4.16
C ILE A 55 -9.94 -6.47 3.70
N ALA A 56 -9.61 -7.52 4.43
CA ALA A 56 -10.12 -8.86 4.19
C ALA A 56 -11.21 -9.20 5.20
N ILE A 57 -12.35 -9.69 4.71
CA ILE A 57 -13.42 -10.29 5.53
C ILE A 57 -13.41 -11.79 5.28
N LYS A 58 -13.47 -12.58 6.36
CA LYS A 58 -13.46 -14.04 6.28
C LYS A 58 -14.83 -14.59 6.66
N LEU A 59 -15.25 -15.65 5.97
CA LEU A 59 -16.49 -16.36 6.23
C LEU A 59 -16.18 -17.73 6.85
N GLN A 60 -16.34 -17.87 8.16
CA GLN A 60 -16.10 -19.15 8.82
C GLN A 60 -17.32 -20.05 8.62
N ARG A 61 -17.23 -20.97 7.66
CA ARG A 61 -18.28 -21.96 7.37
C ARG A 61 -18.14 -23.16 8.30
N GLY A 62 -19.26 -23.69 8.79
CA GLY A 62 -19.30 -25.01 9.42
C GLY A 62 -19.06 -26.12 8.40
N GLU A 63 -18.60 -27.29 8.86
CA GLU A 63 -18.22 -28.42 7.99
C GLU A 63 -19.35 -28.84 7.02
N SER A 64 -20.58 -28.81 7.49
CA SER A 64 -21.79 -29.18 6.75
C SER A 64 -22.41 -28.02 5.95
N PHE A 65 -21.89 -26.80 6.09
CA PHE A 65 -22.47 -25.63 5.44
C PHE A 65 -21.87 -25.39 4.04
N LYS A 66 -22.61 -25.80 3.00
CA LYS A 66 -22.18 -25.74 1.59
C LYS A 66 -22.96 -24.73 0.73
N GLN A 67 -23.76 -23.87 1.34
CA GLN A 67 -24.65 -22.95 0.63
C GLN A 67 -23.93 -21.67 0.20
N ASP A 68 -24.45 -21.01 -0.82
CA ASP A 68 -23.97 -19.69 -1.21
C ASP A 68 -24.39 -18.63 -0.17
N VAL A 69 -23.56 -17.61 0.01
CA VAL A 69 -23.83 -16.51 0.94
C VAL A 69 -23.71 -15.18 0.21
N LYS A 70 -24.79 -14.40 0.23
CA LYS A 70 -24.82 -13.02 -0.27
C LYS A 70 -24.36 -12.09 0.85
N LEU A 71 -23.19 -11.49 0.68
CA LEU A 71 -22.68 -10.44 1.54
C LEU A 71 -23.16 -9.08 1.03
N GLN A 72 -23.74 -8.30 1.92
CA GLN A 72 -24.09 -6.90 1.70
C GLN A 72 -23.37 -6.04 2.72
N ILE A 73 -22.57 -5.09 2.23
CA ILE A 73 -21.79 -4.19 3.07
C ILE A 73 -22.42 -2.80 3.00
N LYS A 74 -22.74 -2.25 4.16
CA LYS A 74 -23.34 -0.92 4.32
C LYS A 74 -22.41 -0.06 5.16
N ALA A 75 -21.84 0.97 4.54
CA ALA A 75 -21.02 1.95 5.22
C ALA A 75 -21.88 3.10 5.75
N ALA A 76 -21.46 3.71 6.87
CA ALA A 76 -22.02 4.98 7.31
C ALA A 76 -21.74 6.10 6.28
N GLN A 77 -22.59 7.12 6.27
CA GLN A 77 -22.47 8.25 5.35
C GLN A 77 -21.11 8.95 5.51
N GLY A 78 -20.39 9.16 4.42
CA GLY A 78 -19.09 9.84 4.41
C GLY A 78 -17.89 8.94 4.06
N ILE A 79 -18.09 7.61 3.99
CA ILE A 79 -17.09 6.67 3.45
C ILE A 79 -17.76 5.77 2.39
N SER A 80 -16.97 5.28 1.43
CA SER A 80 -17.45 4.37 0.38
C SER A 80 -16.75 3.02 0.47
N ILE A 81 -17.46 1.94 0.11
CA ILE A 81 -16.93 0.58 0.11
C ILE A 81 -17.20 -0.06 -1.24
N ASP A 82 -16.18 -0.67 -1.81
CA ASP A 82 -16.25 -1.40 -3.08
C ASP A 82 -15.58 -2.78 -2.94
N PRO A 83 -16.27 -3.90 -3.25
CA PRO A 83 -17.68 -4.01 -3.61
C PRO A 83 -18.67 -3.85 -2.44
N ALA A 84 -19.83 -3.23 -2.68
CA ALA A 84 -20.91 -3.14 -1.69
C ALA A 84 -21.76 -4.43 -1.56
N LYS A 85 -21.71 -5.31 -2.57
CA LYS A 85 -22.42 -6.59 -2.60
C LYS A 85 -21.52 -7.65 -3.24
N VAL A 86 -21.43 -8.82 -2.60
CA VAL A 86 -20.64 -9.96 -3.09
C VAL A 86 -21.43 -11.25 -2.88
N LEU A 87 -21.40 -12.14 -3.86
CA LEU A 87 -21.90 -13.51 -3.72
C LEU A 87 -20.70 -14.43 -3.52
N VAL A 88 -20.60 -15.07 -2.36
CA VAL A 88 -19.55 -16.05 -2.05
C VAL A 88 -20.12 -17.44 -2.21
N LYS A 89 -19.69 -18.18 -3.24
CA LYS A 89 -20.24 -19.51 -3.47
C LYS A 89 -19.76 -20.51 -2.42
N GLY A 90 -20.52 -21.57 -2.20
CA GLY A 90 -20.16 -22.66 -1.29
C GLY A 90 -18.81 -23.32 -1.60
N SER A 91 -18.37 -23.27 -2.87
CA SER A 91 -17.09 -23.81 -3.35
C SER A 91 -15.91 -22.84 -3.30
N ASP A 92 -16.17 -21.54 -3.08
CA ASP A 92 -15.14 -20.51 -3.18
C ASP A 92 -14.30 -20.44 -1.90
N ILE A 93 -13.10 -19.85 -2.02
CA ILE A 93 -12.30 -19.47 -0.86
C ILE A 93 -13.14 -18.46 -0.05
N PRO A 94 -13.39 -18.71 1.25
CA PRO A 94 -14.30 -17.90 2.05
C PRO A 94 -13.63 -16.61 2.55
N GLU A 95 -12.94 -15.89 1.67
CA GLU A 95 -12.25 -14.65 1.96
C GLU A 95 -12.55 -13.61 0.88
N VAL A 96 -13.00 -12.43 1.29
CA VAL A 96 -13.41 -11.35 0.39
C VAL A 96 -12.59 -10.11 0.72
N GLN A 97 -11.94 -9.55 -0.29
CA GLN A 97 -11.26 -8.26 -0.17
C GLN A 97 -12.22 -7.12 -0.48
N LEU A 98 -12.24 -6.11 0.38
CA LEU A 98 -13.02 -4.89 0.22
C LEU A 98 -12.09 -3.68 0.24
N ALA A 99 -12.31 -2.74 -0.67
CA ALA A 99 -11.65 -1.43 -0.66
C ALA A 99 -12.53 -0.43 0.10
N ILE A 100 -11.98 0.16 1.16
CA ILE A 100 -12.59 1.29 1.88
C ILE A 100 -11.95 2.57 1.35
N MET A 101 -12.78 3.45 0.80
CA MET A 101 -12.38 4.74 0.26
C MET A 101 -12.88 5.85 1.17
N VAL A 102 -11.95 6.68 1.65
CA VAL A 102 -12.26 7.86 2.46
C VAL A 102 -12.08 9.10 1.61
N PRO A 103 -13.16 9.85 1.29
CA PRO A 103 -13.06 11.15 0.63
C PRO A 103 -12.13 12.14 1.37
N LYS A 104 -11.53 13.09 0.65
CA LYS A 104 -10.64 14.10 1.24
C LYS A 104 -11.36 15.05 2.21
N ASP A 105 -12.67 15.19 2.05
CA ASP A 105 -13.57 16.03 2.82
C ASP A 105 -14.39 15.26 3.85
N ALA A 106 -14.15 13.94 4.01
CA ALA A 106 -14.85 13.13 5.00
C ALA A 106 -14.63 13.65 6.42
N ALA A 107 -15.67 13.69 7.26
CA ALA A 107 -15.50 14.15 8.64
C ALA A 107 -14.55 13.23 9.42
N ILE A 108 -13.72 13.81 10.29
CA ILE A 108 -12.83 13.05 11.18
C ILE A 108 -13.69 12.41 12.27
N GLY A 109 -13.48 11.13 12.56
CA GLY A 109 -14.27 10.42 13.56
C GLY A 109 -14.38 8.92 13.31
N ASP A 110 -15.25 8.27 14.07
CA ASP A 110 -15.50 6.84 13.96
C ASP A 110 -16.71 6.57 13.06
N TYR A 111 -16.53 5.70 12.07
CA TYR A 111 -17.56 5.27 11.13
C TYR A 111 -17.87 3.79 11.37
N VAL A 112 -19.14 3.45 11.42
CA VAL A 112 -19.58 2.06 11.57
C VAL A 112 -19.86 1.46 10.20
N VAL A 113 -19.30 0.30 9.94
CA VAL A 113 -19.56 -0.51 8.75
C VAL A 113 -20.32 -1.75 9.17
N ASN A 114 -21.48 -1.98 8.54
CA ASN A 114 -22.32 -3.14 8.77
C ASN A 114 -22.14 -4.15 7.64
N VAL A 115 -21.82 -5.39 8.00
CA VAL A 115 -21.64 -6.51 7.07
C VAL A 115 -22.74 -7.52 7.33
N ILE A 116 -23.61 -7.72 6.35
CA ILE A 116 -24.77 -8.61 6.44
C ILE A 116 -24.54 -9.80 5.51
N GLY A 117 -24.53 -11.01 6.04
CA GLY A 117 -24.46 -12.24 5.27
C GLY A 117 -25.82 -12.94 5.24
N THR A 118 -26.36 -13.16 4.05
CA THR A 118 -27.63 -13.87 3.84
C THR A 118 -27.36 -15.18 3.10
N PRO A 119 -27.55 -16.35 3.74
CA PRO A 119 -27.45 -17.64 3.08
C PRO A 119 -28.63 -17.86 2.11
N GLU A 120 -28.54 -18.86 1.24
CA GLU A 120 -29.70 -19.27 0.41
C GLU A 120 -30.89 -19.75 1.25
N THR A 121 -30.62 -20.47 2.34
CA THR A 121 -31.65 -20.91 3.29
C THR A 121 -31.22 -20.62 4.73
N GLY A 122 -32.18 -20.23 5.57
CA GLY A 122 -31.94 -19.86 6.97
C GLY A 122 -31.91 -18.35 7.18
N GLU A 123 -31.54 -17.95 8.41
CA GLU A 123 -31.58 -16.54 8.82
C GLU A 123 -30.27 -15.81 8.49
N PRO A 124 -30.34 -14.53 8.08
CA PRO A 124 -29.16 -13.70 7.87
C PRO A 124 -28.45 -13.42 9.19
N THR A 125 -27.14 -13.21 9.11
CA THR A 125 -26.33 -12.70 10.24
C THR A 125 -25.71 -11.36 9.89
N SER A 126 -25.48 -10.53 10.91
CA SER A 126 -24.90 -9.20 10.76
C SER A 126 -23.78 -9.01 11.77
N VAL A 127 -22.72 -8.34 11.34
CA VAL A 127 -21.60 -7.91 12.19
C VAL A 127 -21.22 -6.49 11.84
N GLU A 128 -20.79 -5.73 12.84
CA GLU A 128 -20.31 -4.37 12.67
C GLU A 128 -18.84 -4.25 13.05
N PHE A 129 -18.11 -3.39 12.34
CA PHE A 129 -16.76 -2.99 12.72
C PHE A 129 -16.58 -1.48 12.51
N LYS A 130 -15.58 -0.91 13.20
CA LYS A 130 -15.33 0.54 13.21
C LYS A 130 -14.14 0.90 12.33
N VAL A 131 -14.31 2.00 11.59
CA VAL A 131 -13.26 2.65 10.81
C VAL A 131 -13.05 4.04 11.39
N LYS A 132 -11.85 4.32 11.87
CA LYS A 132 -11.47 5.62 12.41
C LYS A 132 -10.83 6.47 11.31
N VAL A 133 -11.52 7.52 10.91
CA VAL A 133 -10.99 8.52 9.97
C VAL A 133 -10.18 9.56 10.73
N LEU A 134 -8.95 9.77 10.29
CA LEU A 134 -7.99 10.73 10.79
C LEU A 134 -7.81 11.87 9.78
N ALA A 135 -7.37 13.03 10.28
CA ALA A 135 -6.96 14.13 9.41
C ALA A 135 -5.89 13.65 8.42
N MET A 136 -5.95 14.13 7.18
CA MET A 136 -4.81 14.03 6.28
C MET A 136 -3.61 14.72 6.94
N ASP A 137 -2.45 14.08 6.94
CA ASP A 137 -1.21 14.77 7.28
C ASP A 137 -1.05 15.85 6.22
N VAL A 138 -1.38 17.09 6.58
CA VAL A 138 -1.02 18.25 5.78
C VAL A 138 0.50 18.26 5.84
N VAL A 139 1.14 17.63 4.86
CA VAL A 139 2.57 17.79 4.64
C VAL A 139 2.73 19.29 4.54
N PRO A 140 3.36 19.95 5.54
CA PRO A 140 3.49 21.39 5.50
C PRO A 140 4.16 21.70 4.18
N ALA A 141 3.52 22.55 3.37
CA ALA A 141 4.08 22.99 2.11
C ALA A 141 5.51 23.42 2.42
N VAL A 142 6.49 22.67 1.91
CA VAL A 142 7.90 22.97 2.10
C VAL A 142 8.09 24.32 1.44
N GLN A 143 8.06 25.37 2.27
CA GLN A 143 8.56 26.67 1.90
C GLN A 143 10.05 26.43 1.69
N SER A 144 10.43 26.27 0.42
CA SER A 144 11.82 26.22 0.00
C SER A 144 12.43 27.57 0.36
N GLU A 145 12.99 27.68 1.56
CA GLU A 145 13.80 28.83 1.91
C GLU A 145 15.03 28.82 0.97
N PRO A 146 15.35 29.96 0.34
CA PRO A 146 16.58 30.09 -0.45
C PRO A 146 17.79 30.01 0.49
N GLY A 147 18.28 28.78 0.68
CA GLY A 147 19.42 28.45 1.51
C GLY A 147 20.70 29.12 0.99
N LYS A 148 21.25 29.96 1.87
CA LYS A 148 22.52 30.67 1.76
C LYS A 148 23.67 29.69 1.52
N SER A 149 24.38 29.87 0.40
CA SER A 149 25.55 29.10 -0.01
C SER A 149 26.69 29.23 1.01
N ALA A 150 27.06 28.12 1.65
CA ALA A 150 28.31 27.98 2.38
C ALA A 150 29.36 27.39 1.40
N ALA A 151 30.25 28.26 0.93
CA ALA A 151 31.40 27.88 0.13
C ALA A 151 32.51 27.36 1.04
N GLU A 152 32.60 26.05 1.21
CA GLU A 152 33.79 25.37 1.72
C GLU A 152 34.63 24.79 0.56
N PRO A 153 35.95 24.60 0.76
CA PRO A 153 36.88 24.33 -0.33
C PRO A 153 36.83 22.85 -0.72
N MET A 154 35.82 22.48 -1.51
CA MET A 154 35.88 21.25 -2.30
C MET A 154 36.99 21.36 -3.34
N ARG A 155 37.81 20.30 -3.41
CA ARG A 155 38.78 20.03 -4.48
C ARG A 155 38.18 20.42 -5.83
N LYS A 156 39.00 21.01 -6.70
CA LYS A 156 38.69 21.53 -8.05
C LYS A 156 37.86 20.57 -8.92
N CYS A 157 36.57 20.43 -8.65
CA CYS A 157 35.56 20.07 -9.63
C CYS A 157 35.15 21.39 -10.25
N THR A 158 35.43 21.58 -11.53
CA THR A 158 35.04 22.83 -12.18
C THR A 158 33.51 22.88 -12.24
N ALA A 159 32.91 24.06 -12.08
CA ALA A 159 31.46 24.22 -12.17
C ALA A 159 30.86 23.66 -13.48
N GLY A 160 31.67 23.54 -14.54
CA GLY A 160 31.30 22.92 -15.81
C GLY A 160 31.03 21.42 -15.72
N ASP A 161 31.73 20.69 -14.85
CA ASP A 161 31.60 19.22 -14.73
C ASP A 161 30.32 18.84 -13.99
N MET A 162 29.93 19.62 -12.98
CA MET A 162 28.67 19.41 -12.26
C MET A 162 27.44 19.68 -13.14
N ASN A 163 27.48 20.74 -13.95
CA ASN A 163 26.37 21.07 -14.86
C ASN A 163 26.12 19.99 -15.92
N LYS A 164 27.17 19.37 -16.47
CA LYS A 164 27.03 18.27 -17.43
C LYS A 164 26.42 17.02 -16.79
N SER A 165 26.84 16.70 -15.57
CA SER A 165 26.32 15.54 -14.83
C SER A 165 24.83 15.70 -14.49
N MET A 166 24.43 16.88 -14.01
CA MET A 166 23.03 17.17 -13.68
C MET A 166 22.12 17.15 -14.92
N ALA A 167 22.57 17.72 -16.05
CA ALA A 167 21.79 17.69 -17.29
C ALA A 167 21.52 16.25 -17.77
N GLY A 168 22.52 15.37 -17.65
CA GLY A 168 22.36 13.94 -17.94
C GLY A 168 21.33 13.27 -17.02
N CYS A 169 21.43 13.50 -15.71
CA CYS A 169 20.49 12.96 -14.72
C CYS A 169 19.05 13.41 -14.99
N MET A 170 18.84 14.71 -15.22
CA MET A 170 17.52 15.29 -15.50
C MET A 170 16.90 14.70 -16.76
N LYS A 171 17.68 14.52 -17.83
CA LYS A 171 17.20 13.92 -19.07
C LYS A 171 16.73 12.47 -18.86
N THR A 172 17.48 11.67 -18.10
CA THR A 172 17.07 10.30 -17.77
C THR A 172 15.84 10.28 -16.86
N CYS A 173 15.74 11.19 -15.88
CA CYS A 173 14.55 11.30 -15.03
C CYS A 173 13.31 11.65 -15.87
N GLN A 174 13.43 12.57 -16.82
CA GLN A 174 12.33 12.91 -17.72
C GLN A 174 11.90 11.69 -18.55
N ALA A 175 12.84 10.99 -19.18
CA ALA A 175 12.54 9.79 -19.96
C ALA A 175 11.85 8.70 -19.11
N ASN A 176 12.33 8.49 -17.88
CA ASN A 176 11.70 7.55 -16.95
C ASN A 176 10.26 7.95 -16.58
N MET A 177 9.99 9.25 -16.38
CA MET A 177 8.62 9.72 -16.09
C MET A 177 7.69 9.52 -17.29
N GLU A 178 8.18 9.76 -18.51
CA GLU A 178 7.42 9.50 -19.75
C GLU A 178 7.11 8.00 -19.89
N ASP A 179 8.09 7.12 -19.64
CA ASP A 179 7.90 5.66 -19.66
C ASP A 179 6.90 5.19 -18.60
N ILE A 180 6.95 5.75 -17.37
CA ILE A 180 5.96 5.44 -16.31
C ILE A 180 4.55 5.86 -16.72
N ALA A 181 4.40 7.06 -17.30
CA ALA A 181 3.11 7.54 -17.78
C ALA A 181 2.56 6.64 -18.91
N ALA A 182 3.42 6.23 -19.84
CA ALA A 182 3.06 5.32 -20.91
C ALA A 182 2.71 3.90 -20.39
N ALA A 183 3.44 3.39 -19.39
CA ALA A 183 3.14 2.10 -18.77
C ALA A 183 1.77 2.13 -18.08
N LYS A 184 1.46 3.22 -17.37
CA LYS A 184 0.14 3.43 -16.76
C LYS A 184 -0.96 3.44 -17.82
N ALA A 185 -0.76 4.13 -18.93
CA ALA A 185 -1.74 4.16 -20.03
C ALA A 185 -1.96 2.75 -20.62
N ALA A 186 -0.90 1.96 -20.79
CA ALA A 186 -0.99 0.58 -21.27
C ALA A 186 -1.77 -0.33 -20.31
N VAL A 187 -1.53 -0.22 -19.00
CA VAL A 187 -2.32 -0.96 -17.99
C VAL A 187 -3.81 -0.60 -18.06
N ILE A 188 -4.15 0.68 -18.21
CA ILE A 188 -5.54 1.13 -18.37
C ILE A 188 -6.17 0.52 -19.63
N ALA A 189 -5.44 0.50 -20.75
CA ALA A 189 -5.90 -0.12 -21.99
C ALA A 189 -6.11 -1.64 -21.84
N ALA A 190 -5.22 -2.32 -21.11
CA ALA A 190 -5.35 -3.75 -20.82
C ALA A 190 -6.62 -4.04 -20.00
N ILE A 191 -6.92 -3.25 -18.98
CA ILE A 191 -8.15 -3.37 -18.17
C ILE A 191 -9.38 -3.19 -19.07
N ALA A 192 -9.40 -2.15 -19.91
CA ALA A 192 -10.51 -1.90 -20.82
C ALA A 192 -10.72 -3.03 -21.86
N ALA A 193 -9.65 -3.75 -22.23
CA ALA A 193 -9.73 -4.93 -23.09
C ALA A 193 -10.30 -6.14 -22.35
N ILE A 194 -9.88 -6.36 -21.09
CA ILE A 194 -10.43 -7.41 -20.21
C ILE A 194 -11.93 -7.24 -20.03
N ASP A 195 -12.40 -6.01 -19.79
CA ASP A 195 -13.83 -5.70 -19.61
C ASP A 195 -14.67 -6.05 -20.86
N LYS A 196 -14.04 -6.11 -22.04
CA LYS A 196 -14.67 -6.50 -23.31
C LYS A 196 -14.50 -7.98 -23.64
N GLY A 197 -13.79 -8.74 -22.80
CA GLY A 197 -13.41 -10.14 -23.08
C GLY A 197 -12.29 -10.29 -24.11
N ASP A 198 -11.61 -9.20 -24.50
CA ASP A 198 -10.50 -9.22 -25.46
C ASP A 198 -9.16 -9.49 -24.75
N THR A 199 -8.91 -10.77 -24.49
CA THR A 199 -7.71 -11.23 -23.79
C THR A 199 -6.43 -11.08 -24.61
N ALA A 200 -6.53 -11.05 -25.94
CA ALA A 200 -5.38 -10.88 -26.83
C ALA A 200 -4.84 -9.45 -26.73
N THR A 201 -5.71 -8.45 -26.83
CA THR A 201 -5.34 -7.03 -26.67
C THR A 201 -4.83 -6.75 -25.25
N ALA A 202 -5.48 -7.33 -24.23
CA ALA A 202 -5.03 -7.18 -22.85
C ALA A 202 -3.59 -7.66 -22.64
N LYS A 203 -3.23 -8.82 -23.21
CA LYS A 203 -1.88 -9.36 -23.13
C LYS A 203 -0.85 -8.43 -23.80
N ILE A 204 -1.14 -7.92 -25.00
CA ILE A 204 -0.24 -7.02 -25.73
C ILE A 204 0.05 -5.74 -24.93
N GLU A 205 -0.99 -5.12 -24.35
CA GLU A 205 -0.81 -3.91 -23.56
C GLU A 205 -0.07 -4.18 -22.24
N MET A 206 -0.25 -5.35 -21.63
CA MET A 206 0.54 -5.75 -20.45
C MET A 206 2.02 -5.98 -20.79
N GLU A 207 2.35 -6.63 -21.90
CA GLU A 207 3.74 -6.80 -22.37
C GLU A 207 4.40 -5.45 -22.67
N LYS A 208 3.64 -4.51 -23.22
CA LYS A 208 4.10 -3.13 -23.42
C LYS A 208 4.39 -2.41 -22.09
N ALA A 209 3.50 -2.55 -21.10
CA ALA A 209 3.72 -1.98 -19.77
C ALA A 209 4.99 -2.55 -19.11
N ASP A 210 5.18 -3.88 -19.18
CA ASP A 210 6.36 -4.56 -18.64
C ASP A 210 7.67 -4.07 -19.26
N LYS A 211 7.69 -3.93 -20.59
CA LYS A 211 8.85 -3.39 -21.33
C LYS A 211 9.20 -1.96 -20.88
N LEU A 212 8.20 -1.10 -20.71
CA LEU A 212 8.40 0.28 -20.26
C LEU A 212 8.94 0.32 -18.82
N LEU A 213 8.38 -0.49 -17.92
CA LEU A 213 8.88 -0.59 -16.53
C LEU A 213 10.30 -1.16 -16.47
N SER A 214 10.65 -2.10 -17.35
CA SER A 214 12.01 -2.61 -17.48
C SER A 214 13.01 -1.53 -17.91
N ASN A 215 12.62 -0.65 -18.83
CA ASN A 215 13.45 0.50 -19.22
C ASN A 215 13.67 1.46 -18.05
N VAL A 216 12.61 1.80 -17.31
CA VAL A 216 12.69 2.65 -16.11
C VAL A 216 13.63 2.03 -15.08
N HIS A 217 13.49 0.73 -14.80
CA HIS A 217 14.35 0.03 -13.85
C HIS A 217 15.82 0.08 -14.29
N LYS A 218 16.10 -0.14 -15.57
CA LYS A 218 17.45 -0.03 -16.14
C LYS A 218 18.00 1.39 -15.97
N GLY A 219 17.23 2.42 -16.34
CA GLY A 219 17.63 3.81 -16.21
C GLY A 219 17.88 4.22 -14.76
N MET A 220 17.02 3.80 -13.84
CA MET A 220 17.23 3.99 -12.39
C MET A 220 18.51 3.30 -11.92
N LYS A 221 18.73 2.04 -12.30
CA LYS A 221 19.95 1.29 -11.93
C LYS A 221 21.22 2.00 -12.41
N GLU A 222 21.26 2.43 -13.67
CA GLU A 222 22.40 3.16 -14.23
C GLU A 222 22.64 4.50 -13.52
N ASN A 223 21.58 5.22 -13.15
CA ASN A 223 21.72 6.47 -12.38
C ASN A 223 22.16 6.22 -10.95
N MET A 224 21.63 5.18 -10.30
CA MET A 224 22.03 4.79 -8.94
C MET A 224 23.50 4.39 -8.88
N GLN A 225 24.03 3.74 -9.92
CA GLN A 225 25.46 3.43 -10.01
C GLN A 225 26.33 4.68 -10.01
N LYS A 226 25.85 5.77 -10.62
CA LYS A 226 26.56 7.05 -10.69
C LYS A 226 26.44 7.91 -9.42
N MET A 227 25.53 7.55 -8.50
CA MET A 227 25.39 8.30 -7.25
C MET A 227 26.61 8.10 -6.35
N PRO A 228 27.09 9.17 -5.69
CA PRO A 228 28.10 9.05 -4.66
C PRO A 228 27.55 8.34 -3.44
N CYS A 229 28.44 7.79 -2.61
CA CYS A 229 28.05 7.22 -1.33
C CYS A 229 27.54 8.32 -0.39
N SER A 230 26.46 8.00 0.31
CA SER A 230 25.80 8.91 1.25
C SER A 230 26.62 9.11 2.53
N ASN A 231 27.33 8.06 2.96
CA ASN A 231 28.21 8.05 4.13
C ASN A 231 29.65 8.48 3.78
N ALA A 232 30.37 9.01 4.76
CA ALA A 232 31.78 9.39 4.65
C ALA A 232 32.72 8.33 5.24
N LYS A 233 32.22 7.46 6.13
CA LYS A 233 32.94 6.36 6.75
C LYS A 233 32.21 5.04 6.50
N CYS A 234 32.94 3.93 6.43
CA CYS A 234 32.36 2.59 6.40
C CYS A 234 31.55 2.36 7.69
N PRO A 235 30.26 1.99 7.62
CA PRO A 235 29.45 1.79 8.82
C PRO A 235 29.84 0.56 9.63
N ILE A 236 30.59 -0.39 9.05
CA ILE A 236 31.04 -1.61 9.74
C ILE A 236 32.35 -1.35 10.51
N GLU A 237 33.36 -0.80 9.85
CA GLU A 237 34.71 -0.63 10.41
C GLU A 237 35.05 0.82 10.81
N GLY A 238 34.23 1.81 10.46
CA GLY A 238 34.47 3.23 10.76
C GLY A 238 35.55 3.92 9.91
N LYS A 239 36.20 3.19 8.99
CA LYS A 239 37.25 3.74 8.10
C LYS A 239 36.68 4.72 7.08
N LEU A 240 37.44 5.76 6.73
CA LEU A 240 37.06 6.69 5.66
C LEU A 240 36.88 5.95 4.32
N ILE A 241 35.90 6.39 3.54
CA ILE A 241 35.67 5.92 2.17
C ILE A 241 35.74 7.08 1.19
N ASP A 242 36.17 6.82 -0.04
CA ASP A 242 36.00 7.78 -1.13
C ASP A 242 34.54 7.73 -1.60
N ARG A 243 33.84 8.84 -1.42
CA ARG A 243 32.41 8.96 -1.78
C ARG A 243 32.18 8.93 -3.29
N MET A 244 33.22 9.13 -4.09
CA MET A 244 33.14 9.08 -5.54
C MET A 244 33.48 7.68 -6.08
N ASP A 245 34.22 6.86 -5.33
CA ASP A 245 34.59 5.50 -5.71
C ASP A 245 33.67 4.46 -5.04
N CYS A 246 32.41 4.48 -5.48
CA CYS A 246 31.34 3.67 -4.93
C CYS A 246 30.99 2.54 -5.88
N SER A 247 31.92 1.60 -6.05
CA SER A 247 31.73 0.41 -6.88
C SER A 247 30.55 -0.45 -6.38
N ASN A 248 29.92 -1.20 -7.28
CA ASN A 248 28.76 -2.03 -6.93
C ASN A 248 29.09 -3.14 -5.93
N GLU A 249 30.34 -3.59 -5.91
CA GLU A 249 30.81 -4.65 -5.01
C GLU A 249 30.93 -4.14 -3.57
N LEU A 250 31.27 -2.86 -3.40
CA LEU A 250 31.48 -2.21 -2.11
C LEU A 250 30.33 -1.29 -1.72
N THR A 251 29.13 -1.49 -2.27
CA THR A 251 27.96 -0.67 -1.95
C THR A 251 26.71 -1.49 -1.72
N ARG A 252 25.77 -0.93 -0.94
CA ARG A 252 24.42 -1.46 -0.70
C ARG A 252 23.41 -0.32 -0.70
N MET A 253 22.16 -0.63 -1.04
CA MET A 253 21.06 0.30 -0.90
C MET A 253 20.40 0.09 0.47
N HIS A 254 20.22 1.16 1.23
CA HIS A 254 19.48 1.16 2.48
C HIS A 254 18.57 2.38 2.53
N LYS A 255 17.25 2.18 2.58
CA LYS A 255 16.24 3.27 2.60
C LYS A 255 16.44 4.33 1.50
N GLY A 256 16.76 3.88 0.29
CA GLY A 256 17.00 4.76 -0.86
C GLY A 256 18.38 5.45 -0.87
N MET A 257 19.22 5.25 0.14
CA MET A 257 20.59 5.76 0.19
C MET A 257 21.58 4.71 -0.31
N LYS A 258 22.60 5.16 -1.05
CA LYS A 258 23.73 4.33 -1.46
C LYS A 258 24.79 4.36 -0.36
N VAL A 259 24.95 3.25 0.34
CA VAL A 259 25.91 3.05 1.44
C VAL A 259 27.18 2.44 0.88
N GLY A 260 28.32 3.08 1.12
CA GLY A 260 29.64 2.58 0.74
C GLY A 260 30.36 1.87 1.87
N PHE A 261 31.23 0.94 1.51
CA PHE A 261 32.04 0.15 2.43
C PHE A 261 33.53 0.22 2.06
N CYS A 262 34.40 0.08 3.05
CA CYS A 262 35.85 0.21 2.84
C CYS A 262 36.54 -1.06 2.31
N CYS A 263 35.89 -2.22 2.36
CA CYS A 263 36.47 -3.50 1.92
C CYS A 263 35.38 -4.53 1.56
N ALA A 264 35.75 -5.59 0.82
CA ALA A 264 34.83 -6.62 0.33
C ALA A 264 34.16 -7.47 1.44
N ALA A 265 34.72 -7.48 2.66
CA ALA A 265 34.14 -8.22 3.79
C ALA A 265 33.00 -7.46 4.50
N CYS A 266 32.93 -6.13 4.33
CA CYS A 266 31.94 -5.29 4.99
C CYS A 266 30.51 -5.45 4.45
N PRO A 267 30.25 -5.56 3.13
CA PRO A 267 28.89 -5.75 2.63
C PRO A 267 28.22 -7.04 3.14
N PRO A 268 28.87 -8.23 3.15
CA PRO A 268 28.27 -9.42 3.76
C PRO A 268 27.97 -9.25 5.25
N ALA A 269 28.86 -8.57 6.00
CA ALA A 269 28.62 -8.27 7.42
C ALA A 269 27.40 -7.33 7.61
N TRP A 270 27.26 -6.34 6.73
CA TRP A 270 26.12 -5.44 6.67
C TRP A 270 24.81 -6.15 6.34
N ASP A 271 24.84 -7.09 5.40
CA ASP A 271 23.66 -7.83 4.96
C ASP A 271 23.07 -8.71 6.09
N ASN A 272 23.91 -9.10 7.08
CA ASN A 272 23.49 -9.84 8.28
C ASN A 272 22.89 -8.97 9.39
N LEU A 273 22.89 -7.64 9.25
CA LEU A 273 22.31 -6.72 10.23
C LEU A 273 20.80 -6.55 10.01
N THR A 274 20.07 -6.38 11.11
CA THR A 274 18.68 -5.89 11.07
C THR A 274 18.62 -4.43 10.61
N ASP A 275 17.47 -3.97 10.12
CA ASP A 275 17.31 -2.59 9.65
C ASP A 275 17.58 -1.55 10.75
N GLY A 276 17.22 -1.84 12.00
CA GLY A 276 17.55 -0.96 13.14
C GLY A 276 19.05 -0.86 13.40
N GLN A 277 19.76 -1.99 13.36
CA GLN A 277 21.23 -1.99 13.49
C GLN A 277 21.91 -1.26 12.33
N LYS A 278 21.38 -1.38 11.11
CA LYS A 278 21.85 -0.63 9.94
C LYS A 278 21.67 0.88 10.14
N ASP A 279 20.52 1.31 10.63
CA ASP A 279 20.24 2.72 10.93
C ASP A 279 21.23 3.28 11.96
N ASP A 280 21.45 2.57 13.06
CA ASP A 280 22.39 2.97 14.11
C ASP A 280 23.82 3.09 13.58
N LYS A 281 24.28 2.08 12.81
CA LYS A 281 25.62 2.07 12.20
C LYS A 281 25.81 3.18 11.17
N LEU A 282 24.75 3.53 10.43
CA LEU A 282 24.81 4.63 9.47
C LEU A 282 24.91 5.98 10.15
N LYS A 283 24.24 6.19 11.28
CA LYS A 283 24.24 7.46 12.00
C LYS A 283 25.65 7.97 12.29
N ASP A 284 26.55 7.08 12.69
CA ASP A 284 27.95 7.39 12.99
C ASP A 284 28.84 7.51 11.74
N ALA A 285 28.36 6.98 10.61
CA ALA A 285 29.06 6.92 9.34
C ALA A 285 28.75 8.12 8.41
N MET A 286 27.69 8.87 8.72
CA MET A 286 27.31 10.06 7.95
C MET A 286 28.37 11.16 8.07
N PRO A 287 28.54 11.99 7.03
CA PRO A 287 29.37 13.20 7.13
C PRO A 287 28.84 14.10 8.26
N SER A 288 29.75 14.70 9.03
CA SER A 288 29.38 15.76 9.99
C SER A 288 28.70 16.90 9.23
N LYS A 289 27.63 17.45 9.83
CA LYS A 289 27.03 18.70 9.40
C LYS A 289 27.86 19.83 9.99
N ASP A 290 29.07 20.01 9.51
CA ASP A 290 29.89 21.18 9.86
C ASP A 290 29.42 22.42 9.07
#